data_AF-A0A969E9C9-F1
#
_entry.id   AF-A0A969E9C9-F1
#
_cell.length_a   1.000
_cell.length_b   1.000
_cell.length_c   1.000
_cell.angle_alpha   90.00
_cell.angle_beta   90.00
_cell.angle_gamma   90.00
#
_symmetry.space_group_name_H-M   'P 1'
#
loop_
_entity.id
_entity.type
_entity.pdbx_description
1 polymer ?
#
loop_
_entity_poly.entity_id
_entity_poly.type
_entity_poly.pdbx_seq_one_letter_code
_entity_poly.pdbx_strand_id
1 'polypeptide(L)'
;MEVFEGEKDRELLYSLSGATLAKTVEHSKEHVLIFDGLDENKFYSDPSSEGLKHLSETLGDIHCPIILVTRTSHFEESLFSDLGALVEIHDSKGGSKARRKARAVKLPSWSENHVLQLLDKILEDSINESLLDSESCQRIQKFRNLFLDQTYREFYGELPLNPLFLQFILSDVVERDIYKVNRATLIYQWAQRKIFRDLEKENRTFPVEKKVSNDNLFVIVDNILYIMEVVSKNMVITCDDGTFKLNDFTDYQKN
;
A
#
# COMPACT_ATOMS: atom_id res chain seq x y z
N MET A 1 18.39 25.74 -15.16
CA MET A 1 17.11 25.18 -14.68
C MET A 1 16.48 26.24 -13.82
N GLU A 2 15.33 26.75 -14.24
CA GLU A 2 14.53 27.61 -13.36
C GLU A 2 13.87 26.69 -12.32
N VAL A 3 13.95 27.08 -11.06
CA VAL A 3 13.33 26.33 -9.95
C VAL A 3 11.96 26.95 -9.72
N PHE A 4 10.91 26.15 -9.87
CA PHE A 4 9.53 26.57 -9.61
C PHE A 4 9.29 26.53 -8.10
N GLU A 5 9.36 27.69 -7.44
CA GLU A 5 9.27 27.81 -5.97
C GLU A 5 7.94 28.43 -5.51
N GLY A 6 7.16 29.05 -6.41
CA GLY A 6 5.92 29.74 -6.08
C GLY A 6 4.66 28.85 -6.02
N GLU A 7 3.72 29.24 -5.17
CA GLU A 7 2.36 28.65 -5.12
C GLU A 7 1.62 28.82 -6.46
N LYS A 8 1.80 29.97 -7.12
CA LYS A 8 1.30 30.23 -8.48
C LYS A 8 1.95 29.36 -9.55
N ASP A 9 3.23 29.00 -9.38
CA ASP A 9 3.91 28.10 -10.31
C ASP A 9 3.37 26.68 -10.15
N ARG A 10 3.01 26.28 -8.92
CA ARG A 10 2.30 25.02 -8.66
C ARG A 10 0.90 25.04 -9.28
N GLU A 11 0.10 26.08 -9.10
CA GLU A 11 -1.22 26.21 -9.75
C GLU A 11 -1.10 26.14 -11.27
N LEU A 12 -0.11 26.85 -11.85
CA LEU A 12 0.19 26.81 -13.28
C LEU A 12 0.59 25.40 -13.72
N LEU A 13 1.50 24.73 -13.01
CA LEU A 13 1.90 23.34 -13.28
C LEU A 13 0.73 22.36 -13.13
N TYR A 14 -0.20 22.54 -12.17
CA TYR A 14 -1.42 21.74 -12.08
C TYR A 14 -2.33 21.95 -13.29
N SER A 15 -2.54 23.20 -13.72
CA SER A 15 -3.35 23.50 -14.90
C SER A 15 -2.74 22.95 -16.21
N LEU A 16 -1.41 23.05 -16.36
CA LEU A 16 -0.69 22.60 -17.54
C LEU A 16 -0.52 21.07 -17.56
N SER A 17 -0.28 20.44 -16.41
CA SER A 17 -0.19 18.98 -16.31
C SER A 17 -1.52 18.31 -16.60
N GLY A 18 -2.64 18.85 -16.12
CA GLY A 18 -3.98 18.36 -16.46
C GLY A 18 -4.25 18.40 -17.97
N ALA A 19 -4.02 19.54 -18.61
CA ALA A 19 -4.22 19.69 -20.06
C ALA A 19 -3.24 18.85 -20.91
N THR A 20 -1.99 18.72 -20.47
CA THR A 20 -0.97 17.90 -21.15
C THR A 20 -1.26 16.41 -21.00
N LEU A 21 -1.70 15.98 -19.81
CA LEU A 21 -2.13 14.61 -19.55
C LEU A 21 -3.35 14.26 -20.39
N ALA A 22 -4.40 15.10 -20.38
CA ALA A 22 -5.59 14.91 -21.22
C ALA A 22 -5.21 14.74 -22.69
N LYS A 23 -4.44 15.68 -23.27
CA LYS A 23 -3.99 15.60 -24.67
C LYS A 23 -3.18 14.34 -24.99
N THR A 24 -2.36 13.87 -24.05
CA THR A 24 -1.53 12.65 -24.20
C THR A 24 -2.38 11.38 -24.14
N VAL A 25 -3.36 11.35 -23.24
CA VAL A 25 -4.22 10.18 -22.93
C VAL A 25 -5.36 10.03 -23.94
N GLU A 26 -5.94 11.14 -24.42
CA GLU A 26 -6.99 11.20 -25.46
C GLU A 26 -6.57 10.52 -26.77
N HIS A 27 -5.29 10.61 -27.14
CA HIS A 27 -4.85 10.27 -28.50
C HIS A 27 -3.88 9.07 -28.58
N SER A 28 -3.35 8.57 -27.46
CA SER A 28 -2.33 7.52 -27.48
C SER A 28 -2.84 6.13 -27.10
N LYS A 29 -2.49 5.14 -27.93
CA LYS A 29 -2.60 3.70 -27.62
C LYS A 29 -1.30 3.12 -27.04
N GLU A 30 -0.24 3.92 -26.96
CA GLU A 30 1.10 3.51 -26.55
C GLU A 30 1.32 3.65 -25.04
N HIS A 31 0.43 4.39 -24.37
CA HIS A 31 0.45 4.62 -22.92
C HIS A 31 -0.58 3.73 -22.23
N VAL A 32 -0.38 3.47 -20.94
CA VAL A 32 -1.37 2.83 -20.05
C VAL A 32 -1.57 3.75 -18.86
N LEU A 33 -2.84 4.03 -18.52
CA LEU A 33 -3.19 4.82 -17.35
C LEU A 33 -3.44 3.89 -16.16
N ILE A 34 -2.74 4.10 -15.05
CA ILE A 34 -2.87 3.29 -13.83
C ILE A 34 -3.35 4.19 -12.70
N PHE A 35 -4.49 3.84 -12.11
CA PHE A 35 -4.97 4.42 -10.86
C PHE A 35 -4.68 3.43 -9.73
N ASP A 36 -3.72 3.78 -8.87
CA ASP A 36 -3.40 3.01 -7.67
C ASP A 36 -4.23 3.50 -6.47
N GLY A 37 -4.57 2.60 -5.55
CA GLY A 37 -5.29 2.92 -4.32
C GLY A 37 -6.63 3.64 -4.52
N LEU A 38 -7.52 3.16 -5.40
CA LEU A 38 -8.81 3.83 -5.64
C LEU A 38 -9.65 4.02 -4.36
N ASP A 39 -9.56 3.06 -3.43
CA ASP A 39 -10.21 3.10 -2.10
C ASP A 39 -9.58 4.10 -1.11
N GLU A 40 -8.50 4.80 -1.47
CA GLU A 40 -7.90 5.85 -0.64
C GLU A 40 -8.54 7.24 -0.90
N ASN A 41 -9.23 7.42 -2.03
CA ASN A 41 -9.93 8.67 -2.33
C ASN A 41 -11.36 8.63 -1.80
N LYS A 42 -11.65 9.39 -0.73
CA LYS A 42 -12.98 9.46 -0.10
C LYS A 42 -14.15 9.63 -1.08
N PHE A 43 -14.00 10.34 -2.19
CA PHE A 43 -15.06 10.52 -3.18
C PHE A 43 -15.30 9.28 -4.05
N TYR A 44 -14.31 8.40 -4.21
CA TYR A 44 -14.47 7.12 -4.91
C TYR A 44 -14.77 5.96 -3.96
N SER A 45 -14.35 6.04 -2.69
CA SER A 45 -14.55 5.00 -1.67
C SER A 45 -15.94 4.99 -1.02
N ASP A 46 -16.73 6.04 -1.16
CA ASP A 46 -18.05 6.17 -0.52
C ASP A 46 -19.15 5.54 -1.40
N PRO A 47 -19.77 4.42 -0.99
CA PRO A 47 -20.81 3.74 -1.78
C PRO A 47 -22.11 4.54 -1.91
N SER A 48 -22.28 5.62 -1.16
CA SER A 48 -23.42 6.54 -1.27
C SER A 48 -23.17 7.70 -2.24
N SER A 49 -21.95 7.83 -2.76
CA SER A 49 -21.55 8.87 -3.69
C SER A 49 -21.66 8.42 -5.16
N GLU A 50 -21.92 9.35 -6.07
CA GLU A 50 -21.83 9.09 -7.52
C GLU A 50 -20.37 9.01 -8.03
N GLY A 51 -19.35 8.91 -7.16
CA GLY A 51 -17.96 9.10 -7.56
C GLY A 51 -17.43 8.07 -8.54
N LEU A 52 -17.75 6.79 -8.35
CA LEU A 52 -17.36 5.72 -9.27
C LEU A 52 -18.08 5.82 -10.63
N LYS A 53 -19.31 6.32 -10.63
CA LYS A 53 -20.09 6.62 -11.84
C LYS A 53 -19.49 7.82 -12.61
N HIS A 54 -19.17 8.91 -11.92
CA HIS A 54 -18.48 10.06 -12.50
C HIS A 54 -17.09 9.66 -13.05
N LEU A 55 -16.36 8.81 -12.33
CA LEU A 55 -15.10 8.24 -12.82
C LEU A 55 -15.33 7.43 -14.10
N SER A 56 -16.30 6.50 -14.11
CA SER A 56 -16.67 5.72 -15.30
C SER A 56 -16.99 6.60 -16.53
N GLU A 57 -17.79 7.66 -16.34
CA GLU A 57 -18.14 8.61 -17.39
C GLU A 57 -16.91 9.36 -17.93
N THR A 58 -15.99 9.78 -17.04
CA THR A 58 -14.73 10.46 -17.39
C THR A 58 -13.76 9.52 -18.12
N LEU A 59 -13.63 8.28 -17.64
CA LEU A 59 -12.79 7.24 -18.26
C LEU A 59 -13.36 6.73 -19.59
N GLY A 60 -14.65 6.99 -19.88
CA GLY A 60 -15.29 6.66 -21.15
C GLY A 60 -14.60 7.32 -22.34
N ASP A 61 -14.22 8.60 -22.20
CA ASP A 61 -13.62 9.40 -23.27
C ASP A 61 -12.13 9.08 -23.49
N ILE A 62 -11.40 8.72 -22.43
CA ILE A 62 -10.12 7.99 -22.48
C ILE A 62 -9.03 8.66 -23.36
N HIS A 63 -8.36 7.97 -24.30
CA HIS A 63 -8.73 6.71 -24.99
C HIS A 63 -7.95 5.44 -24.59
N CYS A 64 -6.76 5.54 -23.98
CA CYS A 64 -5.80 4.43 -23.74
C CYS A 64 -6.34 3.22 -22.91
N PRO A 65 -5.59 2.11 -22.78
CA PRO A 65 -5.84 1.10 -21.74
C PRO A 65 -5.76 1.71 -20.33
N ILE A 66 -6.61 1.22 -19.43
CA ILE A 66 -6.72 1.71 -18.04
C ILE A 66 -6.63 0.51 -17.09
N ILE A 67 -5.86 0.65 -16.01
CA ILE A 67 -5.80 -0.29 -14.89
C ILE A 67 -6.27 0.46 -13.64
N LEU A 68 -7.25 -0.11 -12.95
CA LEU A 68 -7.73 0.38 -11.65
C LEU A 68 -7.30 -0.62 -10.58
N VAL A 69 -6.61 -0.15 -9.54
CA VAL A 69 -6.18 -0.98 -8.40
C VAL A 69 -6.95 -0.53 -7.16
N THR A 70 -7.48 -1.50 -6.42
CA THR A 70 -8.24 -1.25 -5.20
C THR A 70 -8.28 -2.49 -4.30
N ARG A 71 -8.58 -2.30 -3.02
CA ARG A 71 -8.88 -3.40 -2.10
C ARG A 71 -10.09 -4.20 -2.55
N THR A 72 -10.04 -5.50 -2.27
CA THR A 72 -11.12 -6.43 -2.59
C THR A 72 -12.43 -6.04 -1.90
N SER A 73 -12.41 -5.57 -0.65
CA SER A 73 -13.63 -5.18 0.08
C SER A 73 -14.35 -4.02 -0.61
N HIS A 74 -13.62 -2.95 -0.96
CA HIS A 74 -14.17 -1.83 -1.72
C HIS A 74 -14.72 -2.29 -3.08
N PHE A 75 -13.99 -3.12 -3.82
CA PHE A 75 -14.48 -3.67 -5.09
C PHE A 75 -15.76 -4.52 -4.92
N GLU A 76 -15.82 -5.38 -3.90
CA GLU A 76 -16.99 -6.22 -3.61
C GLU A 76 -18.18 -5.39 -3.12
N GLU A 77 -17.98 -4.41 -2.24
CA GLU A 77 -19.01 -3.47 -1.76
C GLU A 77 -19.59 -2.63 -2.91
N SER A 78 -18.74 -2.04 -3.75
CA SER A 78 -19.15 -1.22 -4.89
C SER A 78 -19.71 -2.02 -6.07
N LEU A 79 -19.38 -3.32 -6.22
CA LEU A 79 -19.94 -4.19 -7.26
C LEU A 79 -21.46 -4.34 -7.12
N PHE A 80 -21.98 -4.30 -5.89
CA PHE A 80 -23.41 -4.41 -5.61
C PHE A 80 -24.17 -3.07 -5.76
N SER A 81 -23.48 -1.94 -5.94
CA SER A 81 -24.11 -0.62 -6.20
C SER A 81 -23.90 -0.13 -7.65
N ASP A 82 -22.66 0.07 -8.08
CA ASP A 82 -22.33 0.81 -9.31
C ASP A 82 -21.14 0.27 -10.12
N LEU A 83 -20.17 -0.41 -9.49
CA LEU A 83 -19.01 -0.96 -10.21
C LEU A 83 -19.40 -2.11 -11.15
N GLY A 84 -20.57 -2.72 -10.92
CA GLY A 84 -21.23 -3.61 -11.89
C GLY A 84 -21.47 -2.92 -13.24
N ALA A 85 -21.77 -1.62 -13.27
CA ALA A 85 -21.96 -0.85 -14.51
C ALA A 85 -20.66 -0.59 -15.29
N LEU A 86 -19.49 -0.77 -14.68
CA LEU A 86 -18.19 -0.78 -15.38
C LEU A 86 -17.86 -2.15 -16.00
N VAL A 87 -18.40 -3.23 -15.45
CA VAL A 87 -18.14 -4.62 -15.87
C VAL A 87 -19.21 -5.13 -16.85
N GLU A 88 -20.48 -4.77 -16.64
CA GLU A 88 -21.64 -5.18 -17.45
C GLU A 88 -22.24 -4.02 -18.27
N ILE A 89 -21.45 -3.36 -19.12
CA ILE A 89 -22.03 -2.47 -20.16
C ILE A 89 -22.61 -3.31 -21.31
N HIS A 90 -23.70 -4.02 -21.03
CA HIS A 90 -24.50 -4.74 -22.02
C HIS A 90 -25.84 -4.04 -22.29
N ASP A 91 -25.97 -3.52 -23.51
CA ASP A 91 -27.22 -3.35 -24.26
C ASP A 91 -28.33 -2.43 -23.71
N SER A 92 -27.95 -1.30 -23.11
CA SER A 92 -28.81 -0.10 -23.13
C SER A 92 -28.72 0.65 -24.49
N LYS A 93 -29.89 0.95 -25.07
CA LYS A 93 -30.02 1.61 -26.39
C LYS A 93 -29.93 3.13 -26.27
N GLY A 94 -28.73 3.70 -26.36
CA GLY A 94 -28.55 5.15 -26.52
C GLY A 94 -27.13 5.66 -26.29
N GLY A 95 -26.62 6.46 -27.23
CA GLY A 95 -25.36 7.21 -27.07
C GLY A 95 -24.10 6.47 -27.53
N SER A 96 -23.38 7.05 -28.50
CA SER A 96 -22.15 6.48 -29.08
C SER A 96 -20.88 6.73 -28.26
N LYS A 97 -20.94 6.68 -26.92
CA LYS A 97 -19.71 6.62 -26.11
C LYS A 97 -19.20 5.17 -26.07
N ALA A 98 -17.92 4.96 -26.33
CA ALA A 98 -17.36 3.65 -26.62
C ALA A 98 -17.42 2.72 -25.40
N ARG A 99 -18.21 1.65 -25.49
CA ARG A 99 -18.32 0.63 -24.43
C ARG A 99 -16.96 -0.04 -24.22
N ARG A 100 -16.30 0.25 -23.09
CA ARG A 100 -15.04 -0.40 -22.69
C ARG A 100 -15.33 -1.81 -22.17
N LYS A 101 -14.49 -2.78 -22.57
CA LYS A 101 -14.51 -4.13 -21.97
C LYS A 101 -13.62 -4.13 -20.73
N ALA A 102 -14.21 -4.06 -19.55
CA ALA A 102 -13.48 -4.26 -18.30
C ALA A 102 -13.20 -5.75 -18.04
N ARG A 103 -12.20 -6.03 -17.20
CA ARG A 103 -11.92 -7.35 -16.63
C ARG A 103 -11.47 -7.17 -15.19
N ALA A 104 -12.11 -7.85 -14.26
CA ALA A 104 -11.62 -7.94 -12.88
C ALA A 104 -10.52 -8.99 -12.79
N VAL A 105 -9.40 -8.65 -12.12
CA VAL A 105 -8.31 -9.59 -11.81
C VAL A 105 -8.03 -9.48 -10.32
N LYS A 106 -8.30 -10.57 -9.57
CA LYS A 106 -7.97 -10.66 -8.15
C LYS A 106 -6.53 -11.14 -8.01
N LEU A 107 -5.68 -10.34 -7.37
CA LEU A 107 -4.31 -10.76 -7.05
C LEU A 107 -4.38 -11.76 -5.87
N PRO A 108 -3.94 -13.02 -6.04
CA PRO A 108 -3.89 -13.98 -4.96
C PRO A 108 -2.69 -13.72 -4.03
N SER A 109 -2.71 -14.34 -2.85
CA SER A 109 -1.49 -14.53 -2.05
C SER A 109 -0.40 -15.24 -2.87
N TRP A 110 0.85 -15.06 -2.49
CA TRP A 110 1.97 -15.79 -3.08
C TRP A 110 1.91 -17.28 -2.74
N SER A 111 2.45 -18.10 -3.63
CA SER A 111 2.72 -19.51 -3.36
C SER A 111 4.07 -19.67 -2.67
N GLU A 112 4.29 -20.81 -2.00
CA GLU A 112 5.59 -21.19 -1.45
C GLU A 112 6.70 -21.11 -2.54
N ASN A 113 6.38 -21.48 -3.78
CA ASN A 113 7.29 -21.36 -4.93
C ASN A 113 7.67 -19.92 -5.27
N HIS A 114 6.73 -18.95 -5.19
CA HIS A 114 7.05 -17.53 -5.42
C HIS A 114 7.96 -16.98 -4.32
N VAL A 115 7.76 -17.42 -3.07
CA VAL A 115 8.63 -17.04 -1.95
C VAL A 115 10.04 -17.64 -2.16
N LEU A 116 10.13 -18.94 -2.47
CA LEU A 116 11.40 -19.59 -2.79
C LEU A 116 12.16 -18.89 -3.93
N GLN A 117 11.49 -18.54 -5.02
CA GLN A 117 12.09 -17.79 -6.14
C GLN A 117 12.62 -16.41 -5.72
N LEU A 118 11.95 -15.70 -4.81
CA LEU A 118 12.47 -14.45 -4.27
C LEU A 118 13.70 -14.69 -3.39
N LEU A 119 13.68 -15.73 -2.55
CA LEU A 119 14.82 -16.08 -1.68
C LEU A 119 16.04 -16.52 -2.47
N ASP A 120 15.84 -17.34 -3.52
CA ASP A 120 16.87 -17.73 -4.49
C ASP A 120 17.52 -16.48 -5.10
N LYS A 121 16.70 -15.57 -5.64
CA LYS A 121 17.19 -14.33 -6.22
C LYS A 121 17.97 -13.46 -5.22
N ILE A 122 17.48 -13.29 -3.98
CA ILE A 122 18.19 -12.51 -2.95
C ILE A 122 19.57 -13.10 -2.65
N LEU A 123 19.71 -14.43 -2.65
CA LEU A 123 20.98 -15.12 -2.42
C LEU A 123 21.92 -15.07 -3.63
N GLU A 124 21.38 -15.14 -4.85
CA GLU A 124 22.15 -14.94 -6.08
C GLU A 124 22.67 -13.50 -6.20
N ASP A 125 21.80 -12.51 -5.98
CA ASP A 125 22.14 -11.09 -6.03
C ASP A 125 23.13 -10.73 -4.89
N SER A 126 23.03 -11.32 -3.69
CA SER A 126 23.97 -11.04 -2.60
C SER A 126 25.39 -11.56 -2.87
N ILE A 127 25.54 -12.70 -3.56
CA ILE A 127 26.84 -13.23 -3.99
C ILE A 127 27.49 -12.33 -5.04
N ASN A 128 26.70 -11.79 -5.97
CA ASN A 128 27.20 -10.99 -7.09
C ASN A 128 27.44 -9.51 -6.74
N GLU A 129 26.55 -8.91 -5.94
CA GLU A 129 26.50 -7.46 -5.69
C GLU A 129 26.87 -7.07 -4.24
N SER A 130 27.17 -8.04 -3.36
CA SER A 130 27.51 -7.80 -1.94
C SER A 130 26.41 -7.06 -1.15
N LEU A 131 25.14 -7.26 -1.50
CA LEU A 131 23.98 -6.60 -0.88
C LEU A 131 23.75 -6.97 0.59
N LEU A 132 24.26 -8.14 1.02
CA LEU A 132 24.14 -8.67 2.36
C LEU A 132 25.50 -9.14 2.85
N ASP A 133 25.79 -8.97 4.14
CA ASP A 133 26.95 -9.58 4.77
C ASP A 133 26.81 -11.11 4.86
N SER A 134 27.90 -11.80 5.21
CA SER A 134 27.93 -13.27 5.29
C SER A 134 27.00 -13.85 6.35
N GLU A 135 26.69 -13.13 7.43
CA GLU A 135 25.79 -13.62 8.48
C GLU A 135 24.33 -13.46 8.05
N SER A 136 23.99 -12.30 7.49
CA SER A 136 22.68 -12.03 6.86
C SER A 136 22.37 -13.04 5.75
N CYS A 137 23.34 -13.37 4.88
CA CYS A 137 23.18 -14.42 3.88
C CYS A 137 22.88 -15.79 4.50
N GLN A 138 23.58 -16.18 5.58
CA GLN A 138 23.31 -17.44 6.28
C GLN A 138 21.91 -17.47 6.91
N ARG A 139 21.45 -16.35 7.49
CA ARG A 139 20.10 -16.23 8.07
C ARG A 139 19.01 -16.36 6.99
N ILE A 140 19.18 -15.73 5.82
CA ILE A 140 18.30 -15.92 4.65
C ILE A 140 18.34 -17.37 4.15
N GLN A 141 19.52 -18.00 4.08
CA GLN A 141 19.66 -19.40 3.67
C GLN A 141 18.95 -20.36 4.64
N LYS A 142 19.03 -20.13 5.97
CA LYS A 142 18.25 -20.88 6.97
C LYS A 142 16.75 -20.71 6.70
N PHE A 143 16.29 -19.47 6.50
CA PHE A 143 14.88 -19.16 6.29
C PHE A 143 14.33 -19.82 5.01
N ARG A 144 15.10 -19.82 3.93
CA ARG A 144 14.83 -20.57 2.71
C ARG A 144 14.69 -22.08 2.95
N ASN A 145 15.54 -22.67 3.78
CA ASN A 145 15.42 -24.09 4.11
C ASN A 145 14.09 -24.41 4.82
N LEU A 146 13.56 -23.50 5.66
CA LEU A 146 12.24 -23.66 6.30
C LEU A 146 11.06 -23.67 5.31
N PHE A 147 11.22 -23.15 4.08
CA PHE A 147 10.23 -23.31 3.02
C PHE A 147 10.34 -24.65 2.32
N LEU A 148 11.56 -25.17 2.15
CA LEU A 148 11.79 -26.47 1.52
C LEU A 148 11.25 -27.64 2.36
N ASP A 149 11.29 -27.52 3.70
CA ASP A 149 10.74 -28.51 4.63
C ASP A 149 9.36 -28.13 5.20
N GLN A 150 8.79 -26.99 4.77
CA GLN A 150 7.52 -26.41 5.21
C GLN A 150 7.41 -26.06 6.72
N THR A 151 8.50 -26.15 7.49
CA THR A 151 8.49 -25.85 8.94
C THR A 151 8.32 -24.36 9.27
N TYR A 152 8.45 -23.45 8.28
CA TYR A 152 8.20 -22.01 8.44
C TYR A 152 6.83 -21.70 9.09
N ARG A 153 5.86 -22.60 8.88
CA ARG A 153 4.48 -22.52 9.39
C ARG A 153 4.43 -22.53 10.92
N GLU A 154 5.39 -23.14 11.61
CA GLU A 154 5.47 -23.18 13.08
C GLU A 154 5.85 -21.84 13.71
N PHE A 155 6.58 -21.02 12.94
CA PHE A 155 7.12 -19.71 13.32
C PHE A 155 6.19 -18.56 12.90
N TYR A 156 5.63 -18.64 11.70
CA TYR A 156 4.94 -17.52 11.03
C TYR A 156 3.53 -17.86 10.47
N GLY A 157 3.11 -19.12 10.49
CA GLY A 157 1.85 -19.55 9.84
C GLY A 157 1.84 -19.20 8.34
N GLU A 158 0.71 -18.69 7.84
CA GLU A 158 0.57 -18.25 6.44
C GLU A 158 1.13 -16.85 6.16
N LEU A 159 1.64 -16.12 7.16
CA LEU A 159 2.07 -14.72 7.00
C LEU A 159 3.09 -14.51 5.87
N PRO A 160 4.10 -15.38 5.66
CA PRO A 160 5.07 -15.18 4.58
C PRO A 160 4.50 -15.30 3.16
N LEU A 161 3.28 -15.83 2.99
CA LEU A 161 2.60 -15.89 1.70
C LEU A 161 1.97 -14.55 1.30
N ASN A 162 1.99 -13.55 2.19
CA ASN A 162 1.64 -12.18 1.87
C ASN A 162 2.94 -11.35 1.70
N PRO A 163 3.17 -10.69 0.54
CA PRO A 163 4.43 -10.00 0.26
C PRO A 163 4.83 -8.92 1.27
N LEU A 164 3.85 -8.22 1.87
CA LEU A 164 4.12 -7.19 2.88
C LEU A 164 4.65 -7.82 4.18
N PHE A 165 4.02 -8.91 4.63
CA PHE A 165 4.49 -9.64 5.81
C PHE A 165 5.80 -10.38 5.54
N LEU A 166 6.01 -10.90 4.33
CA LEU A 166 7.30 -11.45 3.91
C LEU A 166 8.41 -10.41 4.02
N GLN A 167 8.19 -9.17 3.56
CA GLN A 167 9.17 -8.08 3.71
C GLN A 167 9.51 -7.79 5.19
N PHE A 168 8.51 -7.81 6.08
CA PHE A 168 8.73 -7.60 7.51
C PHE A 168 9.57 -8.75 8.09
N ILE A 169 9.19 -9.99 7.79
CA ILE A 169 9.89 -11.20 8.26
C ILE A 169 11.33 -11.25 7.72
N LEU A 170 11.56 -10.91 6.46
CA LEU A 170 12.92 -10.84 5.88
C LEU A 170 13.78 -9.80 6.60
N SER A 171 13.21 -8.66 6.97
CA SER A 171 13.90 -7.62 7.74
C SER A 171 14.27 -8.13 9.14
N ASP A 172 13.37 -8.86 9.80
CA ASP A 172 13.64 -9.51 11.10
C ASP A 172 14.67 -10.65 11.02
N VAL A 173 14.58 -11.51 10.01
CA VAL A 173 15.53 -12.62 9.79
C VAL A 173 16.93 -12.08 9.53
N VAL A 174 17.07 -11.06 8.69
CA VAL A 174 18.37 -10.39 8.44
C VAL A 174 18.94 -9.81 9.73
N GLU A 175 18.13 -9.12 10.53
CA GLU A 175 18.59 -8.41 11.74
C GLU A 175 18.84 -9.33 12.95
N ARG A 176 18.00 -10.36 13.16
CA ARG A 176 17.88 -11.09 14.45
C ARG A 176 17.79 -12.63 14.32
N ASP A 177 17.98 -13.18 13.13
CA ASP A 177 17.73 -14.60 12.81
C ASP A 177 16.24 -15.00 12.98
N ILE A 178 15.92 -16.27 12.79
CA ILE A 178 14.56 -16.80 12.78
C ILE A 178 14.03 -16.99 14.20
N TYR A 179 12.83 -16.48 14.48
CA TYR A 179 12.12 -16.68 15.73
C TYR A 179 10.61 -16.69 15.55
N LYS A 180 9.89 -17.28 16.50
CA LYS A 180 8.43 -17.39 16.48
C LYS A 180 7.78 -16.06 16.84
N VAL A 181 6.88 -15.57 15.99
CA VAL A 181 6.31 -14.23 16.12
C VAL A 181 4.88 -14.20 15.55
N ASN A 182 4.01 -13.35 16.13
CA ASN A 182 2.66 -13.16 15.63
C ASN A 182 2.54 -11.89 14.76
N ARG A 183 1.41 -11.78 14.04
CA ARG A 183 1.12 -10.67 13.12
C ARG A 183 1.22 -9.29 13.77
N ALA A 184 0.74 -9.11 15.00
CA ALA A 184 0.74 -7.82 15.70
C ALA A 184 2.17 -7.41 16.09
N THR A 185 2.96 -8.37 16.59
CA THR A 185 4.37 -8.14 16.94
C THR A 185 5.21 -7.77 15.71
N LEU A 186 5.03 -8.44 14.56
CA LEU A 186 5.70 -8.05 13.30
C LEU A 186 5.35 -6.62 12.86
N ILE A 187 4.08 -6.23 12.93
CA ILE A 187 3.64 -4.87 12.59
C ILE A 187 4.26 -3.84 13.54
N TYR A 188 4.28 -4.11 14.84
CA TYR A 188 4.88 -3.25 15.86
C TYR A 188 6.38 -3.07 15.62
N GLN A 189 7.13 -4.17 15.42
CA GLN A 189 8.58 -4.15 15.18
C GLN A 189 8.93 -3.44 13.87
N TRP A 190 8.13 -3.61 12.81
CA TRP A 190 8.31 -2.85 11.57
C TRP A 190 7.99 -1.37 11.75
N ALA A 191 6.92 -1.01 12.47
CA ALA A 191 6.55 0.38 12.73
C ALA A 191 7.65 1.09 13.55
N GLN A 192 8.15 0.45 14.61
CA GLN A 192 9.27 0.95 15.42
C GLN A 192 10.50 1.25 14.57
N ARG A 193 10.94 0.29 13.74
CA ARG A 193 12.09 0.46 12.83
C ARG A 193 11.84 1.49 11.73
N LYS A 194 10.62 1.60 11.20
CA LYS A 194 10.26 2.64 10.23
C LYS A 194 10.39 4.02 10.84
N ILE A 195 9.84 4.25 12.04
CA ILE A 195 9.94 5.53 12.75
C ILE A 195 11.42 5.84 13.04
N PHE A 196 12.19 4.87 13.54
CA PHE A 196 13.62 5.00 13.82
C PHE A 196 14.44 5.40 12.58
N ARG A 197 14.37 4.61 11.49
CA ARG A 197 15.04 4.90 10.21
C ARG A 197 14.61 6.25 9.63
N ASP A 198 13.32 6.57 9.73
CA ASP A 198 12.83 7.84 9.23
C ASP A 198 13.30 9.00 10.15
N LEU A 199 13.57 8.79 11.44
CA LEU A 199 14.20 9.77 12.37
C LEU A 199 15.67 10.02 12.07
N GLU A 200 16.44 8.99 11.68
CA GLU A 200 17.87 9.12 11.36
C GLU A 200 18.18 9.82 10.04
N LYS A 201 17.21 9.94 9.11
CA LYS A 201 17.41 10.60 7.81
C LYS A 201 17.86 12.05 7.98
N GLU A 202 19.09 12.35 7.55
CA GLU A 202 19.73 13.66 7.75
C GLU A 202 19.02 14.84 7.08
N ASN A 203 18.26 14.58 6.00
CA ASN A 203 17.56 15.55 5.15
C ASN A 203 16.04 15.49 5.34
N ARG A 204 15.58 15.69 6.58
CA ARG A 204 14.15 15.86 6.89
C ARG A 204 13.67 17.26 6.51
N THR A 205 12.50 17.33 5.87
CA THR A 205 11.73 18.58 5.68
C THR A 205 11.19 19.17 6.98
N PHE A 206 11.13 18.39 8.06
CA PHE A 206 10.68 18.83 9.37
C PHE A 206 11.86 18.88 10.37
N PRO A 207 12.10 20.02 11.04
CA PRO A 207 13.22 20.18 11.96
C PRO A 207 12.91 19.46 13.28
N VAL A 208 13.44 18.25 13.44
CA VAL A 208 13.77 17.73 14.78
C VAL A 208 15.16 18.27 15.11
N GLU A 209 15.32 18.94 16.25
CA GLU A 209 16.60 19.49 16.65
C GLU A 209 17.66 18.37 16.70
N LYS A 210 18.76 18.52 15.94
CA LYS A 210 19.81 17.51 15.69
C LYS A 210 20.69 17.16 16.90
N LYS A 211 20.15 17.18 18.13
CA LYS A 211 20.85 16.88 19.40
C LYS A 211 20.11 15.88 20.29
N VAL A 212 19.37 14.96 19.68
CA VAL A 212 18.84 13.77 20.35
C VAL A 212 19.99 12.73 20.40
N SER A 213 20.49 12.39 21.60
CA SER A 213 21.36 11.23 21.79
C SER A 213 20.61 9.93 21.49
N ASN A 214 21.30 8.84 21.13
CA ASN A 214 20.65 7.58 20.79
C ASN A 214 19.67 7.09 21.87
N ASP A 215 20.01 7.24 23.16
CA ASP A 215 19.14 6.90 24.29
C ASP A 215 17.82 7.71 24.29
N ASN A 216 17.88 8.99 23.94
CA ASN A 216 16.68 9.83 23.81
C ASN A 216 15.86 9.47 22.57
N LEU A 217 16.47 8.87 21.53
CA LEU A 217 15.78 8.52 20.29
C LEU A 217 14.85 7.31 20.50
N PHE A 218 15.26 6.32 21.30
CA PHE A 218 14.38 5.24 21.75
C PHE A 218 13.14 5.78 22.50
N VAL A 219 13.35 6.68 23.46
CA VAL A 219 12.26 7.32 24.21
C VAL A 219 11.29 8.07 23.30
N ILE A 220 11.78 8.75 22.25
CA ILE A 220 10.93 9.42 21.26
C ILE A 220 10.12 8.41 20.44
N VAL A 221 10.74 7.32 19.97
CA VAL A 221 10.04 6.27 19.20
C VAL A 221 8.95 5.62 20.05
N ASP A 222 9.25 5.26 21.30
CA ASP A 222 8.28 4.64 22.21
C ASP A 222 7.14 5.60 22.56
N ASN A 223 7.40 6.89 22.74
CA ASN A 223 6.36 7.91 22.91
C ASN A 223 5.45 8.03 21.67
N ILE A 224 6.01 7.98 20.46
CA ILE A 224 5.22 8.00 19.21
C ILE A 224 4.34 6.74 19.13
N LEU A 225 4.90 5.56 19.42
CA LEU A 225 4.14 4.30 19.41
C LEU A 225 3.03 4.29 20.47
N TYR A 226 3.29 4.80 21.67
CA TYR A 226 2.28 4.96 22.71
C TYR A 226 1.14 5.91 22.28
N ILE A 227 1.46 7.06 21.67
CA ILE A 227 0.45 7.97 21.13
C ILE A 227 -0.36 7.27 20.02
N MET A 228 0.29 6.54 19.12
CA MET A 228 -0.39 5.76 18.08
C MET A 228 -1.32 4.69 18.68
N GLU A 229 -0.91 4.01 19.75
CA GLU A 229 -1.75 3.02 20.45
C GLU A 229 -2.97 3.67 21.11
N VAL A 230 -2.79 4.78 21.82
CA VAL A 230 -3.88 5.54 22.46
C VAL A 230 -4.87 6.08 21.44
N VAL A 231 -4.37 6.67 20.34
CA VAL A 231 -5.21 7.14 19.24
C VAL A 231 -5.95 5.97 18.59
N SER A 232 -5.27 4.87 18.28
CA SER A 232 -5.89 3.67 17.68
C SER A 232 -7.00 3.08 18.56
N LYS A 233 -6.82 3.06 19.88
CA LYS A 233 -7.86 2.66 20.84
C LYS A 233 -9.08 3.57 20.80
N ASN A 234 -8.87 4.89 20.74
CA ASN A 234 -9.98 5.86 20.63
C ASN A 234 -10.68 5.80 19.26
N MET A 235 -9.98 5.36 18.21
CA MET A 235 -10.51 5.14 16.87
C MET A 235 -11.29 3.83 16.71
N VAL A 236 -11.44 3.02 17.76
CA VAL A 236 -12.08 1.69 17.68
C VAL A 236 -13.15 1.52 18.76
N ILE A 237 -14.34 1.09 18.34
CA ILE A 237 -15.43 0.66 19.21
C ILE A 237 -15.42 -0.87 19.24
N THR A 238 -15.21 -1.46 20.43
CA THR A 238 -15.47 -2.89 20.66
C THR A 238 -16.98 -3.11 20.72
N CYS A 239 -17.50 -3.99 19.89
CA CYS A 239 -18.90 -4.41 19.90
C CYS A 239 -19.13 -5.59 20.87
N ASP A 240 -20.37 -5.78 21.32
CA ASP A 240 -20.73 -6.82 22.29
C ASP A 240 -20.48 -8.27 21.79
N ASP A 241 -20.38 -8.44 20.47
CA ASP A 241 -20.02 -9.70 19.79
C ASP A 241 -18.50 -9.96 19.74
N GLY A 242 -17.69 -9.07 20.31
CA GLY A 242 -16.23 -9.12 20.28
C GLY A 242 -15.61 -8.62 18.98
N THR A 243 -16.39 -8.07 18.05
CA THR A 243 -15.86 -7.41 16.85
C THR A 243 -15.42 -5.99 17.14
N PHE A 244 -14.65 -5.41 16.22
CA PHE A 244 -14.13 -4.04 16.30
C PHE A 244 -14.65 -3.23 15.12
N LYS A 245 -15.24 -2.06 15.38
CA LYS A 245 -15.64 -1.09 14.36
C LYS A 245 -14.81 0.18 14.50
N LEU A 246 -14.56 0.88 13.40
CA LEU A 246 -13.97 2.21 13.49
C LEU A 246 -14.98 3.18 14.11
N ASN A 247 -14.49 4.02 15.01
CA ASN A 247 -15.26 5.10 15.62
C ASN A 247 -15.44 6.22 14.57
N ASP A 248 -16.68 6.63 14.32
CA ASP A 248 -16.97 7.65 13.31
C ASP A 248 -16.86 9.06 13.92
N PHE A 249 -15.74 9.73 13.65
CA PHE A 249 -15.49 11.09 14.13
C PHE A 249 -16.19 12.18 13.31
N THR A 250 -17.03 11.86 12.32
CA THR A 250 -17.67 12.88 11.49
C THR A 250 -18.58 13.85 12.26
N ASP A 251 -19.12 13.44 13.41
CA ASP A 251 -19.90 14.33 14.28
C ASP A 251 -19.04 15.33 15.09
N TYR A 252 -17.72 15.14 15.21
CA TYR A 252 -16.83 16.13 15.83
C TYR A 252 -16.60 17.38 14.95
N GLN A 253 -16.99 17.37 13.68
CA GLN A 253 -16.90 18.53 12.78
C GLN A 253 -18.19 19.39 12.74
N LYS A 254 -19.17 19.11 13.60
CA LYS A 254 -20.46 19.83 13.68
C LYS A 254 -20.63 20.71 14.92
N ASN A 255 -19.60 20.83 15.78
CA ASN A 255 -19.59 21.68 16.99
C ASN A 255 -18.45 22.70 16.92
#